data_AF-A0A1B6F574-F1
#
_entry.id   AF-A0A1B6F574-F1
#
_cell.length_a   1.000
_cell.length_b   1.000
_cell.length_c   1.000
_cell.angle_alpha   90.00
_cell.angle_beta   90.00
_cell.angle_gamma   90.00
#
_symmetry.space_group_name_H-M   'P 1'
#
loop_
_entity.id
_entity.type
_entity.pdbx_description
1 polymer ?
#
loop_
_entity_poly.entity_id
_entity_poly.type
_entity_poly.pdbx_seq_one_letter_code
_entity_poly.pdbx_strand_id
1 'polypeptide(L)'
;MGDTLEQEKKPIENGLSNESEDSGNTSEQEPCLPSDLKGKEMDMTDTLDSKHLDTEIMKPNKKRHNVNKKPHVSVWVTISNSFSATIKYLMDKTGLSKIGVAVAIIFLLLFVVCCIMLLVLGILWPKIPHELQFPICRRSACLRSSSVILPRMDPNVSACEDFREFACGRWLQNHPLPADRSAWSLRRHLEFKTRDQIRQLIQTQPHPTNRNSFAYKTKYFYDSCMAEDNIETAKEVLLKTHISSLGGWNVRGDFQLHSFDLRDTFTRLHSQFGVSLFFKVDVVPDPHSPQDYVVQIVPADLGLPDKSYYNKTHDSTPVMTYKRYLKDVAQLLGAISSVAATFSEDMFYFEKRLAEVIPDIRDLHPLQAANKITVGELKNWAASIPLHDVLLAKFPEANIDDTTEILVPFPNYLQNISNIISTTDRVSLN
;
A
#
# COMPACT_ATOMS: atom_id res chain seq x y z
N MET A 1 -6.46 -59.62 -21.67
CA MET A 1 -5.04 -59.21 -21.67
C MET A 1 -5.03 -57.79 -21.17
N GLY A 2 -4.91 -57.55 -19.86
CA GLY A 2 -3.63 -57.63 -19.11
C GLY A 2 -2.78 -56.45 -19.57
N ASP A 3 -2.55 -55.37 -18.82
CA ASP A 3 -2.08 -55.35 -17.44
C ASP A 3 -2.48 -54.09 -16.65
N THR A 4 -2.62 -54.29 -15.34
CA THR A 4 -2.63 -53.32 -14.23
C THR A 4 -1.24 -52.77 -13.92
N LEU A 5 -1.15 -51.50 -13.48
CA LEU A 5 -0.13 -50.91 -12.57
C LEU A 5 -0.70 -49.56 -12.10
N GLU A 6 -1.38 -49.48 -10.96
CA GLU A 6 -0.88 -49.31 -9.58
C GLU A 6 -0.35 -47.90 -9.28
N GLN A 7 -1.03 -47.25 -8.34
CA GLN A 7 -0.80 -45.89 -7.86
C GLN A 7 0.48 -45.83 -7.02
N GLU A 8 1.35 -44.84 -7.29
CA GLU A 8 2.28 -44.34 -6.28
C GLU A 8 2.09 -42.82 -6.12
N LYS A 9 1.76 -42.43 -4.89
CA LYS A 9 1.47 -41.07 -4.43
C LYS A 9 2.72 -40.59 -3.68
N LYS A 10 3.43 -39.58 -4.21
CA LYS A 10 4.57 -38.92 -3.53
C LYS A 10 4.60 -37.41 -3.83
N PRO A 11 5.28 -36.62 -2.97
CA PRO A 11 4.74 -35.36 -2.44
C PRO A 11 5.13 -34.12 -3.25
N ILE A 12 4.28 -33.09 -3.12
CA ILE A 12 4.48 -31.76 -3.69
C ILE A 12 5.57 -31.04 -2.89
N GLU A 13 6.74 -30.87 -3.49
CA GLU A 13 7.76 -29.93 -3.04
C GLU A 13 7.35 -28.51 -3.43
N ASN A 14 7.20 -27.65 -2.41
CA ASN A 14 6.99 -26.21 -2.57
C ASN A 14 8.31 -25.55 -3.00
N GLY A 15 8.48 -25.35 -4.30
CA GLY A 15 9.47 -24.44 -4.85
C GLY A 15 8.91 -23.02 -4.92
N LEU A 16 9.06 -22.26 -3.83
CA LEU A 16 8.77 -20.83 -3.80
C LEU A 16 10.00 -20.08 -4.37
N SER A 17 10.01 -19.82 -5.67
CA SER A 17 10.98 -18.89 -6.27
C SER A 17 10.47 -17.47 -6.12
N ASN A 18 11.05 -16.76 -5.15
CA ASN A 18 10.99 -15.31 -5.02
C ASN A 18 11.64 -14.67 -6.24
N GLU A 19 10.89 -13.91 -7.03
CA GLU A 19 11.45 -12.85 -7.88
C GLU A 19 11.12 -11.51 -7.22
N SER A 20 12.18 -10.91 -6.71
CA SER A 20 12.24 -9.59 -6.08
C SER A 20 12.10 -8.49 -7.12
N GLU A 21 11.10 -7.61 -6.94
CA GLU A 21 11.12 -6.27 -7.52
C GLU A 21 12.10 -5.43 -6.70
N ASP A 22 13.24 -5.13 -7.32
CA ASP A 22 14.30 -4.28 -6.78
C ASP A 22 13.96 -2.81 -7.08
N SER A 23 13.46 -2.10 -6.08
CA SER A 23 13.36 -0.64 -6.10
C SER A 23 14.59 -0.06 -5.40
N GLY A 24 15.58 0.34 -6.18
CA GLY A 24 16.71 1.11 -5.70
C GLY A 24 16.29 2.52 -5.30
N ASN A 25 16.40 2.85 -4.02
CA ASN A 25 16.76 4.20 -3.62
C ASN A 25 17.59 4.16 -2.33
N THR A 26 18.82 4.66 -2.46
CA THR A 26 19.68 5.34 -1.48
C THR A 26 19.78 4.80 -0.06
N SER A 27 21.02 4.47 0.31
CA SER A 27 21.52 4.18 1.65
C SER A 27 21.08 5.23 2.70
N GLU A 28 20.18 4.81 3.60
CA GLU A 28 20.08 5.34 4.96
C GLU A 28 20.12 4.15 5.94
N GLN A 29 21.32 3.85 6.46
CA GLN A 29 21.53 3.20 7.75
C GLN A 29 21.13 4.20 8.85
N GLU A 30 20.47 3.94 9.98
CA GLU A 30 19.86 2.78 10.67
C GLU A 30 18.96 3.37 11.78
N PRO A 31 17.79 2.81 12.15
CA PRO A 31 17.06 3.22 13.35
C PRO A 31 17.40 2.31 14.53
N CYS A 32 18.65 2.34 15.01
CA CYS A 32 19.07 1.73 16.29
C CYS A 32 20.30 2.46 16.84
N LEU A 33 20.10 3.54 17.61
CA LEU A 33 21.21 4.19 18.33
C LEU A 33 20.92 4.27 19.83
N PRO A 34 21.81 3.74 20.70
CA PRO A 34 21.89 4.14 22.08
C PRO A 34 22.85 5.34 22.27
N SER A 35 22.40 6.25 23.14
CA SER A 35 23.14 7.19 24.00
C SER A 35 24.35 7.92 23.41
N ASP A 36 24.09 9.09 22.83
CA ASP A 36 24.49 10.38 23.41
C ASP A 36 23.94 11.49 22.53
N LEU A 37 23.12 12.39 23.10
CA LEU A 37 23.03 13.80 22.68
C LEU A 37 22.15 14.58 23.66
N LYS A 38 22.84 15.43 24.43
CA LYS A 38 22.26 16.48 25.26
C LYS A 38 21.54 17.51 24.38
N GLY A 39 20.28 17.75 24.72
CA GLY A 39 19.70 19.09 24.88
C GLY A 39 19.56 19.98 23.65
N LYS A 40 18.30 20.16 23.22
CA LYS A 40 17.68 21.50 23.18
C LYS A 40 16.17 21.38 23.16
N GLU A 41 15.54 21.95 24.18
CA GLU A 41 14.09 22.13 24.29
C GLU A 41 13.55 22.97 23.13
N MET A 42 12.35 22.63 22.68
CA MET A 42 11.45 23.57 22.03
C MET A 42 10.11 23.51 22.76
N ASP A 43 9.83 24.60 23.47
CA ASP A 43 8.67 24.84 24.30
C ASP A 43 7.41 25.01 23.42
N MET A 44 6.32 24.38 23.83
CA MET A 44 4.98 24.80 23.44
C MET A 44 4.02 24.40 24.56
N THR A 45 3.97 25.30 25.53
CA THR A 45 2.87 25.47 26.46
C THR A 45 1.56 25.66 25.68
N ASP A 46 0.54 24.86 26.01
CA ASP A 46 -0.72 25.45 26.43
C ASP A 46 -1.60 24.50 27.25
N THR A 47 -2.33 25.17 28.12
CA THR A 47 -3.02 24.73 29.32
C THR A 47 -4.42 24.18 29.05
N LEU A 48 -4.90 23.24 29.87
CA LEU A 48 -6.30 23.17 30.31
C LEU A 48 -6.45 22.18 31.47
N ASP A 49 -6.97 22.73 32.57
CA ASP A 49 -7.32 22.11 33.85
C ASP A 49 -8.34 20.98 33.72
N SER A 50 -8.17 19.92 34.53
CA SER A 50 -9.25 19.50 35.44
C SER A 50 -8.70 18.63 36.57
N LYS A 51 -8.97 19.06 37.80
CA LYS A 51 -8.76 18.36 39.06
C LYS A 51 -9.63 17.11 39.20
N HIS A 52 -9.16 16.23 40.10
CA HIS A 52 -9.87 15.16 40.80
C HIS A 52 -10.35 13.96 39.99
N LEU A 53 -9.67 12.82 40.15
CA LEU A 53 -10.33 11.69 40.82
C LEU A 53 -9.33 10.74 41.45
N ASP A 54 -9.83 10.08 42.48
CA ASP A 54 -9.12 9.50 43.59
C ASP A 54 -8.35 8.21 43.30
N THR A 55 -7.45 8.00 44.25
CA THR A 55 -6.63 6.85 44.54
C THR A 55 -7.46 5.58 44.70
N GLU A 56 -7.19 4.54 43.90
CA GLU A 56 -7.39 3.16 44.35
C GLU A 56 -6.12 2.32 44.13
N ILE A 57 -5.52 1.97 45.26
CA ILE A 57 -4.36 1.10 45.40
C ILE A 57 -4.86 -0.34 45.30
N MET A 58 -4.60 -1.00 44.16
CA MET A 58 -4.78 -2.45 44.05
C MET A 58 -3.52 -3.16 44.56
N LYS A 59 -3.60 -3.68 45.79
CA LYS A 59 -2.57 -4.53 46.41
C LYS A 59 -2.49 -5.88 45.68
N PRO A 60 -1.30 -6.38 45.29
CA PRO A 60 -1.15 -7.78 44.92
C PRO A 60 -1.12 -8.67 46.16
N ASN A 61 -2.06 -9.63 46.13
CA ASN A 61 -2.36 -10.66 47.11
C ASN A 61 -1.24 -11.72 47.13
N LYS A 62 -0.47 -11.79 48.22
CA LYS A 62 0.62 -12.76 48.39
C LYS A 62 0.09 -14.01 49.11
N LYS A 63 -0.23 -15.06 48.35
CA LYS A 63 -0.45 -16.42 48.88
C LYS A 63 0.84 -16.90 49.57
N ARG A 64 0.82 -17.05 50.90
CA ARG A 64 1.85 -17.77 51.66
C ARG A 64 1.56 -19.27 51.59
N HIS A 65 2.44 -20.02 50.93
CA HIS A 65 2.59 -21.44 51.24
C HIS A 65 3.33 -21.60 52.56
N ASN A 66 2.72 -22.37 53.44
CA ASN A 66 3.22 -22.76 54.74
C ASN A 66 4.28 -23.87 54.56
N VAL A 67 5.54 -23.60 54.89
CA VAL A 67 6.56 -24.63 55.08
C VAL A 67 7.11 -24.48 56.48
N ASN A 68 6.70 -25.40 57.34
CA ASN A 68 7.25 -25.60 58.68
C ASN A 68 8.74 -25.96 58.58
N LYS A 69 9.62 -25.06 59.06
CA LYS A 69 10.95 -25.41 59.56
C LYS A 69 11.25 -24.60 60.81
N LYS A 70 11.40 -25.30 61.94
CA LYS A 70 11.91 -24.79 63.21
C LYS A 70 13.39 -24.38 63.04
N PRO A 71 13.84 -23.27 63.66
CA PRO A 71 15.24 -23.14 64.04
C PRO A 71 15.39 -23.26 65.56
N HIS A 72 16.40 -24.05 65.93
CA HIS A 72 16.89 -24.23 67.28
C HIS A 72 17.50 -22.93 67.82
N VAL A 73 17.08 -22.55 69.02
CA VAL A 73 17.71 -21.54 69.86
C VAL A 73 18.93 -22.20 70.52
N SER A 74 20.15 -21.88 70.07
CA SER A 74 21.39 -22.07 70.85
C SER A 74 22.63 -21.57 70.08
N VAL A 75 22.86 -20.25 70.01
CA VAL A 75 24.18 -19.71 69.57
C VAL A 75 24.68 -18.57 70.48
N TRP A 76 23.93 -18.13 71.49
CA TRP A 76 24.31 -16.96 72.30
C TRP A 76 25.27 -17.21 73.47
N VAL A 77 25.94 -18.37 73.56
CA VAL A 77 26.86 -18.66 74.68
C VAL A 77 28.28 -19.03 74.26
N THR A 78 28.57 -19.19 72.96
CA THR A 78 29.92 -19.55 72.48
C THR A 78 30.68 -18.41 71.80
N ILE A 79 30.29 -17.15 72.05
CA ILE A 79 30.96 -15.95 71.49
C ILE A 79 31.78 -15.20 72.55
N SER A 80 31.55 -15.38 73.85
CA SER A 80 32.27 -14.62 74.89
C SER A 80 33.71 -15.11 75.13
N ASN A 81 33.99 -16.41 74.99
CA ASN A 81 35.31 -16.96 75.35
C ASN A 81 36.35 -16.88 74.22
N SER A 82 35.93 -16.75 72.96
CA SER A 82 36.86 -16.55 71.84
C SER A 82 37.32 -15.09 71.72
N PHE A 83 36.47 -14.12 72.07
CA PHE A 83 36.75 -12.69 71.93
C PHE A 83 37.87 -12.20 72.88
N SER A 84 37.97 -12.82 74.06
CA SER A 84 38.99 -12.51 75.07
C SER A 84 40.42 -12.84 74.61
N ALA A 85 40.61 -13.95 73.91
CA ALA A 85 41.94 -14.39 73.45
C ALA A 85 42.43 -13.56 72.26
N THR A 86 41.54 -13.18 71.35
CA THR A 86 41.85 -12.39 70.15
C THR A 86 42.19 -10.94 70.49
N ILE A 87 41.50 -10.33 71.47
CA ILE A 87 41.83 -8.98 71.96
C ILE A 87 43.22 -8.96 72.61
N LYS A 88 43.57 -10.01 73.36
CA LYS A 88 44.89 -10.13 74.02
C LYS A 88 46.03 -10.27 73.01
N TYR A 89 45.81 -11.05 71.94
CA TYR A 89 46.75 -11.19 70.81
C TYR A 89 46.95 -9.89 70.03
N LEU A 90 45.87 -9.11 69.80
CA LEU A 90 45.92 -7.83 69.09
C LEU A 90 46.61 -6.73 69.89
N MET A 91 46.42 -6.70 71.22
CA MET A 91 47.12 -5.77 72.12
C MET A 91 48.64 -5.99 72.09
N ASP A 92 49.09 -7.25 72.09
CA ASP A 92 50.52 -7.61 72.16
C ASP A 92 51.29 -7.26 70.88
N LYS A 93 50.60 -7.31 69.73
CA LYS A 93 51.21 -7.08 68.40
C LYS A 93 51.16 -5.61 67.94
N THR A 94 50.25 -4.80 68.50
CA THR A 94 50.03 -3.41 68.05
C THR A 94 50.39 -2.35 69.10
N GLY A 95 50.58 -2.75 70.36
CA GLY A 95 50.93 -1.83 71.46
C GLY A 95 49.79 -0.92 71.94
N LEU A 96 48.56 -1.12 71.44
CA LEU A 96 47.40 -0.33 71.84
C LEU A 96 46.80 -0.80 73.18
N SER A 97 46.27 0.14 73.97
CA SER A 97 45.53 -0.18 75.21
C SER A 97 44.24 -0.95 74.90
N LYS A 98 43.66 -1.63 75.91
CA LYS A 98 42.36 -2.33 75.78
C LYS A 98 41.26 -1.44 75.18
N ILE A 99 41.28 -0.15 75.52
CA ILE A 99 40.35 0.85 75.00
C ILE A 99 40.68 1.18 73.53
N GLY A 100 41.96 1.31 73.18
CA GLY A 100 42.39 1.56 71.80
C GLY A 100 42.03 0.44 70.83
N VAL A 101 42.17 -0.83 71.23
CA VAL A 101 41.76 -1.98 70.41
C VAL A 101 40.24 -2.04 70.24
N ALA A 102 39.47 -1.74 71.30
CA ALA A 102 38.01 -1.67 71.22
C ALA A 102 37.54 -0.58 70.26
N VAL A 103 38.15 0.62 70.32
CA VAL A 103 37.85 1.74 69.42
C VAL A 103 38.18 1.38 67.97
N ALA A 104 39.34 0.75 67.71
CA ALA A 104 39.73 0.32 66.36
C ALA A 104 38.76 -0.72 65.76
N ILE A 105 38.29 -1.68 66.56
CA ILE A 105 37.29 -2.68 66.13
C ILE A 105 35.95 -1.99 65.81
N ILE A 106 35.53 -1.03 66.63
CA ILE A 106 34.29 -0.26 66.39
C ILE A 106 34.40 0.54 65.08
N PHE A 107 35.53 1.21 64.83
CA PHE A 107 35.76 1.93 63.57
C PHE A 107 35.75 0.99 62.36
N LEU A 108 36.34 -0.20 62.49
CA LEU A 108 36.36 -1.19 61.40
C LEU A 108 34.97 -1.76 61.13
N LEU A 109 34.18 -2.02 62.17
CA LEU A 109 32.78 -2.42 62.02
C LEU A 109 31.93 -1.32 61.39
N LEU A 110 32.09 -0.06 61.81
CA LEU A 110 31.42 1.09 61.19
C LEU A 110 31.83 1.26 59.72
N PHE A 111 33.11 1.06 59.40
CA PHE A 111 33.60 1.10 58.03
C PHE A 111 33.00 -0.03 57.18
N VAL A 112 32.96 -1.26 57.70
CA VAL A 112 32.33 -2.40 57.00
C VAL A 112 30.84 -2.17 56.81
N VAL A 113 30.12 -1.66 57.81
CA VAL A 113 28.70 -1.30 57.68
C VAL A 113 28.52 -0.18 56.66
N CYS A 114 29.39 0.82 56.64
CA CYS A 114 29.36 1.89 55.64
C CYS A 114 29.62 1.36 54.22
N CYS A 115 30.61 0.47 54.04
CA CYS A 115 30.87 -0.19 52.76
C CYS A 115 29.72 -1.07 52.31
N ILE A 116 29.08 -1.82 53.22
CA ILE A 116 27.88 -2.60 52.91
C ILE A 116 26.72 -1.67 52.54
N MET A 117 26.53 -0.56 53.25
CA MET A 117 25.52 0.44 52.92
C MET A 117 25.78 1.07 51.55
N LEU A 118 27.03 1.39 51.21
CA LEU A 118 27.41 1.91 49.89
C LEU A 118 27.26 0.85 48.77
N LEU A 119 27.57 -0.41 49.04
CA LEU A 119 27.32 -1.52 48.10
C LEU A 119 25.83 -1.74 47.88
N VAL A 120 25.04 -1.72 48.95
CA VAL A 120 23.58 -1.83 48.89
C VAL A 120 23.00 -0.62 48.17
N LEU A 121 23.49 0.60 48.42
CA LEU A 121 23.12 1.80 47.67
C LEU A 121 23.59 1.77 46.21
N GLY A 122 24.68 1.07 45.89
CA GLY A 122 25.15 0.83 44.52
C GLY A 122 24.32 -0.19 43.75
N ILE A 123 23.89 -1.27 44.44
CA ILE A 123 23.03 -2.32 43.88
C ILE A 123 21.56 -1.85 43.80
N LEU A 124 21.13 -1.04 44.76
CA LEU A 124 19.83 -0.36 44.79
C LEU A 124 19.86 1.01 44.12
N TRP A 125 21.01 1.43 43.56
CA TRP A 125 21.08 2.66 42.77
C TRP A 125 20.08 2.46 41.65
N PRO A 126 18.99 3.24 41.61
CA PRO A 126 17.86 2.86 40.81
C PRO A 126 18.32 2.89 39.35
N LYS A 127 18.23 1.75 38.67
CA LYS A 127 17.77 1.77 37.28
C LYS A 127 16.45 2.51 37.36
N ILE A 128 16.47 3.82 37.11
CA ILE A 128 15.28 4.66 37.18
C ILE A 128 14.22 3.91 36.38
N PRO A 129 13.11 3.48 36.99
CA PRO A 129 12.10 2.74 36.24
C PRO A 129 11.69 3.62 35.06
N HIS A 130 11.57 3.04 33.87
CA HIS A 130 11.33 3.76 32.62
C HIS A 130 10.14 4.75 32.70
N GLU A 131 9.17 4.42 33.56
CA GLU A 131 8.02 5.23 34.00
C GLU A 131 8.38 6.62 34.55
N LEU A 132 9.55 6.78 35.18
CA LEU A 132 10.05 8.07 35.70
C LEU A 132 10.93 8.83 34.69
N GLN A 133 11.43 8.15 33.64
CA GLN A 133 12.23 8.79 32.59
C GLN A 133 11.37 9.38 31.46
N PHE A 134 10.19 8.82 31.22
CA PHE A 134 9.27 9.28 30.18
C PHE A 134 7.83 9.33 30.71
N PRO A 135 7.18 10.50 30.77
CA PRO A 135 5.80 10.60 31.25
C PRO A 135 4.84 9.81 30.33
N ILE A 136 4.11 8.85 30.88
CA ILE A 136 3.12 8.09 30.12
C ILE A 136 1.90 8.95 29.80
N CYS A 137 1.62 9.10 28.51
CA CYS A 137 0.42 9.78 28.05
C CYS A 137 -0.84 8.95 28.34
N ARG A 138 -1.70 9.45 29.24
CA ARG A 138 -3.01 8.84 29.56
C ARG A 138 -4.20 9.53 28.91
N ARG A 139 -3.96 10.48 27.99
CA ARG A 139 -5.03 11.14 27.24
C ARG A 139 -5.76 10.12 26.37
N SER A 140 -7.05 10.34 26.13
CA SER A 140 -7.90 9.45 25.33
C SER A 140 -7.32 9.17 23.94
N ALA A 141 -6.71 10.16 23.30
CA ALA A 141 -6.02 10.00 22.02
C ALA A 141 -4.86 8.99 22.10
N CYS A 142 -4.00 9.08 23.10
CA CYS A 142 -2.87 8.16 23.30
C CYS A 142 -3.33 6.72 23.60
N LEU A 143 -4.37 6.58 24.43
CA LEU A 143 -4.94 5.27 24.73
C LEU A 143 -5.60 4.64 23.49
N ARG A 144 -6.29 5.44 22.65
CA ARG A 144 -6.83 4.95 21.38
C ARG A 144 -5.73 4.53 20.42
N SER A 145 -4.71 5.35 20.22
CA SER A 145 -3.59 5.02 19.33
C SER A 145 -2.87 3.74 19.77
N SER A 146 -2.55 3.61 21.06
CA SER A 146 -1.92 2.39 21.59
C SER A 146 -2.82 1.15 21.43
N SER A 147 -4.14 1.28 21.63
CA SER A 147 -5.10 0.18 21.41
C SER A 147 -5.17 -0.28 19.95
N VAL A 148 -4.82 0.58 19.00
CA VAL A 148 -4.77 0.24 17.57
C VAL A 148 -3.43 -0.39 17.18
N ILE A 149 -2.33 0.10 17.76
CA ILE A 149 -0.96 -0.31 17.42
C ILE A 149 -0.61 -1.66 18.05
N LEU A 150 -0.78 -1.80 19.38
CA LEU A 150 -0.29 -2.96 20.13
C LEU A 150 -0.84 -4.32 19.65
N PRO A 151 -2.13 -4.46 19.25
CA PRO A 151 -2.64 -5.73 18.75
C PRO A 151 -2.08 -6.14 17.38
N ARG A 152 -1.52 -5.19 16.62
CA ARG A 152 -1.00 -5.42 15.26
C ARG A 152 0.46 -5.86 15.27
N MET A 153 1.19 -5.47 16.30
CA MET A 153 2.60 -5.78 16.49
C MET A 153 2.79 -7.20 17.03
N ASP A 154 3.87 -7.86 16.61
CA ASP A 154 4.37 -9.10 17.21
C ASP A 154 5.66 -8.86 18.03
N PRO A 155 5.56 -8.71 19.36
CA PRO A 155 6.72 -8.47 20.22
C PRO A 155 7.62 -9.70 20.40
N ASN A 156 7.26 -10.86 19.84
CA ASN A 156 8.12 -12.05 19.87
C ASN A 156 9.24 -11.98 18.82
N VAL A 157 9.12 -11.09 17.83
CA VAL A 157 10.13 -10.88 16.80
C VAL A 157 10.98 -9.66 17.15
N SER A 158 12.29 -9.75 16.96
CA SER A 158 13.19 -8.62 17.20
C SER A 158 12.96 -7.54 16.14
N ALA A 159 12.66 -6.31 16.60
CA ALA A 159 12.50 -5.15 15.72
C ALA A 159 13.75 -4.82 14.89
N CYS A 160 14.93 -5.21 15.39
CA CYS A 160 16.21 -4.99 14.72
C CYS A 160 16.50 -6.04 13.64
N GLU A 161 15.82 -7.19 13.68
CA GLU A 161 16.02 -8.28 12.72
C GLU A 161 14.97 -8.21 11.60
N ASP A 162 13.69 -8.06 11.97
CA ASP A 162 12.60 -7.88 11.02
C ASP A 162 11.58 -6.88 11.60
N PHE A 163 11.80 -5.61 11.29
CA PHE A 163 10.90 -4.54 11.72
C PHE A 163 9.48 -4.70 11.14
N ARG A 164 9.36 -5.30 9.95
CA ARG A 164 8.05 -5.49 9.30
C ARG A 164 7.22 -6.52 10.08
N GLU A 165 7.81 -7.66 10.44
CA GLU A 165 7.10 -8.69 11.21
C GLU A 165 6.87 -8.23 12.66
N PHE A 166 7.83 -7.55 13.29
CA PHE A 166 7.63 -6.94 14.60
C PHE A 166 6.45 -5.94 14.59
N ALA A 167 6.38 -5.05 13.60
CA ALA A 167 5.36 -4.01 13.53
C ALA A 167 3.99 -4.53 13.05
N CYS A 168 3.96 -5.50 12.14
CA CYS A 168 2.74 -5.90 11.41
C CYS A 168 2.35 -7.38 11.54
N GLY A 169 3.18 -8.24 12.15
CA GLY A 169 3.04 -9.69 12.09
C GLY A 169 1.68 -10.20 12.53
N ARG A 170 1.19 -9.75 13.69
CA ARG A 170 -0.17 -10.11 14.16
C ARG A 170 -1.28 -9.54 13.29
N TRP A 171 -1.08 -8.38 12.66
CA TRP A 171 -2.08 -7.86 11.73
C TRP A 171 -2.21 -8.77 10.50
N LEU A 172 -1.09 -9.18 9.92
CA LEU A 172 -1.05 -10.08 8.76
C LEU A 172 -1.70 -11.44 9.08
N GLN A 173 -1.43 -11.99 10.26
CA GLN A 173 -2.05 -13.25 10.72
C GLN A 173 -3.58 -13.15 10.85
N ASN A 174 -4.09 -12.03 11.35
CA ASN A 174 -5.53 -11.81 11.57
C ASN A 174 -6.27 -11.31 10.32
N HIS A 175 -5.56 -10.96 9.25
CA HIS A 175 -6.12 -10.39 8.03
C HIS A 175 -5.55 -11.13 6.80
N PRO A 176 -5.94 -12.40 6.61
CA PRO A 176 -5.54 -13.14 5.40
C PRO A 176 -6.11 -12.46 4.15
N LEU A 177 -5.43 -12.65 3.01
CA LEU A 177 -5.88 -12.15 1.71
C LEU A 177 -7.26 -12.74 1.37
N PRO A 178 -8.32 -11.91 1.26
CA PRO A 178 -9.63 -12.42 0.87
C PRO A 178 -9.62 -12.97 -0.56
N ALA A 179 -10.42 -14.01 -0.82
CA ALA A 179 -10.43 -14.71 -2.11
C ALA A 179 -10.85 -13.82 -3.30
N ASP A 180 -11.62 -12.76 -3.04
CA ASP A 180 -12.07 -11.77 -4.02
C ASP A 180 -11.01 -10.69 -4.33
N ARG A 181 -9.77 -10.81 -3.82
CA ARG A 181 -8.79 -9.72 -3.82
C ARG A 181 -7.41 -10.20 -4.21
N SER A 182 -6.70 -9.34 -4.95
CA SER A 182 -5.31 -9.56 -5.38
C SER A 182 -4.26 -9.05 -4.40
N ALA A 183 -4.63 -8.17 -3.46
CA ALA A 183 -3.72 -7.57 -2.49
C ALA A 183 -4.46 -7.10 -1.25
N TRP A 184 -3.84 -7.27 -0.07
CA TRP A 184 -4.42 -6.90 1.21
C TRP A 184 -3.43 -6.14 2.08
N SER A 185 -3.83 -4.95 2.53
CA SER A 185 -3.01 -4.06 3.35
C SER A 185 -3.91 -3.27 4.29
N LEU A 186 -3.32 -2.62 5.31
CA LEU A 186 -4.07 -1.76 6.21
C LEU A 186 -4.81 -0.65 5.46
N ARG A 187 -4.16 -0.03 4.46
CA ARG A 187 -4.78 0.98 3.59
C ARG A 187 -6.01 0.41 2.88
N ARG A 188 -5.87 -0.74 2.21
CA ARG A 188 -7.00 -1.41 1.54
C ARG A 188 -8.12 -1.71 2.53
N HIS A 189 -7.81 -2.29 3.69
CA HIS A 189 -8.79 -2.57 4.73
C HIS A 189 -9.60 -1.31 5.13
N LEU A 190 -8.91 -0.18 5.34
CA LEU A 190 -9.55 1.10 5.65
C LEU A 190 -10.40 1.62 4.48
N GLU A 191 -9.89 1.57 3.25
CA GLU A 191 -10.65 1.96 2.04
C GLU A 191 -11.95 1.16 1.92
N PHE A 192 -11.91 -0.16 2.12
CA PHE A 192 -13.11 -1.00 2.08
C PHE A 192 -14.09 -0.67 3.20
N LYS A 193 -13.60 -0.44 4.43
CA LYS A 193 -14.45 -0.04 5.55
C LYS A 193 -15.13 1.29 5.28
N THR A 194 -14.39 2.29 4.80
CA THR A 194 -14.93 3.60 4.42
C THR A 194 -15.93 3.47 3.27
N ARG A 195 -15.63 2.66 2.26
CA ARG A 195 -16.55 2.41 1.14
C ARG A 195 -17.85 1.75 1.59
N ASP A 196 -17.81 0.82 2.54
CA ASP A 196 -19.02 0.23 3.10
C ASP A 196 -19.84 1.25 3.90
N GLN A 197 -19.19 2.14 4.67
CA GLN A 197 -19.89 3.25 5.33
C GLN A 197 -20.56 4.18 4.31
N ILE A 198 -19.86 4.55 3.23
CA ILE A 198 -20.44 5.36 2.15
C ILE A 198 -21.63 4.62 1.50
N ARG A 199 -21.49 3.33 1.22
CA ARG A 199 -22.58 2.49 0.69
C ARG A 199 -23.80 2.54 1.60
N GLN A 200 -23.61 2.34 2.91
CA GLN A 200 -24.70 2.40 3.89
C GLN A 200 -25.34 3.79 3.94
N LEU A 201 -24.56 4.87 3.89
CA LEU A 201 -25.08 6.23 3.85
C LEU A 201 -25.94 6.47 2.61
N ILE A 202 -25.46 6.08 1.42
CA ILE A 202 -26.23 6.23 0.17
C ILE A 202 -27.50 5.36 0.24
N GLN A 203 -27.39 4.11 0.68
CA GLN A 203 -28.51 3.17 0.73
C GLN A 203 -29.62 3.62 1.69
N THR A 204 -29.26 4.17 2.86
CA THR A 204 -30.20 4.63 3.88
C THR A 204 -30.75 6.03 3.64
N GLN A 205 -30.14 6.80 2.73
CA GLN A 205 -30.61 8.13 2.39
C GLN A 205 -32.01 8.07 1.77
N PRO A 206 -32.96 8.90 2.23
CA PRO A 206 -34.26 9.01 1.59
C PRO A 206 -34.10 9.52 0.15
N HIS A 207 -35.00 9.12 -0.74
CA HIS A 207 -35.02 9.62 -2.11
C HIS A 207 -35.28 11.13 -2.11
N PRO A 208 -34.31 11.94 -2.55
CA PRO A 208 -34.50 13.39 -2.60
C PRO A 208 -35.55 13.73 -3.66
N THR A 209 -36.27 14.84 -3.48
CA THR A 209 -37.28 15.29 -4.46
C THR A 209 -36.67 16.18 -5.56
N ASN A 210 -35.61 16.93 -5.24
CA ASN A 210 -34.95 17.81 -6.18
C ASN A 210 -33.99 17.03 -7.10
N ARG A 211 -34.41 16.81 -8.35
CA ARG A 211 -33.65 16.08 -9.38
C ARG A 211 -32.29 16.67 -9.71
N ASN A 212 -32.10 17.98 -9.49
CA ASN A 212 -30.84 18.66 -9.78
C ASN A 212 -29.84 18.59 -8.61
N SER A 213 -30.26 18.11 -7.44
CA SER A 213 -29.39 17.99 -6.28
C SER A 213 -28.34 16.88 -6.45
N PHE A 214 -27.16 17.10 -5.87
CA PHE A 214 -26.11 16.08 -5.76
C PHE A 214 -26.67 14.78 -5.14
N ALA A 215 -27.39 14.91 -4.03
CA ALA A 215 -27.99 13.79 -3.31
C ALA A 215 -28.92 12.94 -4.19
N TYR A 216 -29.73 13.56 -5.06
CA TYR A 216 -30.59 12.85 -6.00
C TYR A 216 -29.75 12.07 -7.00
N LYS A 217 -28.81 12.74 -7.68
CA LYS A 217 -27.97 12.13 -8.72
C LYS A 217 -27.17 10.95 -8.16
N THR A 218 -26.58 11.11 -6.97
CA THR A 218 -25.84 10.03 -6.31
C THR A 218 -26.72 8.84 -5.96
N LYS A 219 -27.90 9.07 -5.36
CA LYS A 219 -28.82 7.98 -4.98
C LYS A 219 -29.34 7.23 -6.19
N TYR A 220 -29.82 7.96 -7.21
CA TYR A 220 -30.36 7.36 -8.43
C TYR A 220 -29.29 6.63 -9.23
N PHE A 221 -28.07 7.16 -9.31
CA PHE A 221 -26.96 6.46 -9.96
C PHE A 221 -26.62 5.16 -9.21
N TYR A 222 -26.53 5.20 -7.88
CA TYR A 222 -26.32 4.01 -7.06
C TYR A 222 -27.43 2.97 -7.28
N ASP A 223 -28.70 3.37 -7.22
CA ASP A 223 -29.83 2.46 -7.40
C ASP A 223 -29.86 1.85 -8.81
N SER A 224 -29.46 2.62 -9.84
CA SER A 224 -29.35 2.10 -11.21
C SER A 224 -28.29 1.01 -11.34
N CYS A 225 -27.18 1.11 -10.60
CA CYS A 225 -26.11 0.12 -10.56
C CYS A 225 -26.50 -1.12 -9.76
N MET A 226 -27.25 -0.94 -8.66
CA MET A 226 -27.70 -2.04 -7.81
C MET A 226 -28.92 -2.81 -8.37
N ALA A 227 -29.59 -2.27 -9.40
CA ALA A 227 -30.75 -2.92 -10.03
C ALA A 227 -30.31 -4.03 -11.00
N GLU A 228 -29.70 -5.08 -10.48
CA GLU A 228 -29.15 -6.21 -11.25
C GLU A 228 -30.20 -6.85 -12.17
N ASP A 229 -31.46 -7.00 -11.72
CA ASP A 229 -32.55 -7.54 -12.55
C ASP A 229 -32.77 -6.73 -13.85
N ASN A 230 -32.65 -5.41 -13.76
CA ASN A 230 -32.80 -4.53 -14.93
C ASN A 230 -31.60 -4.68 -15.87
N ILE A 231 -30.40 -4.83 -15.31
CA ILE A 231 -29.16 -5.04 -16.07
C ILE A 231 -29.20 -6.39 -16.79
N GLU A 232 -29.60 -7.46 -16.10
CA GLU A 232 -29.76 -8.80 -16.66
C GLU A 232 -30.88 -8.89 -17.70
N THR A 233 -31.91 -8.06 -17.58
CA THR A 233 -32.97 -7.96 -18.59
C THR A 233 -32.48 -7.21 -19.83
N ALA A 234 -31.74 -6.12 -19.65
CA ALA A 234 -31.20 -5.31 -20.75
C ALA A 234 -30.06 -6.02 -21.50
N LYS A 235 -29.30 -6.88 -20.79
CA LYS A 235 -28.13 -7.61 -21.29
C LYS A 235 -27.18 -6.71 -22.09
N GLU A 236 -26.67 -7.21 -23.21
CA GLU A 236 -25.74 -6.51 -24.08
C GLU A 236 -26.43 -5.57 -25.10
N VAL A 237 -27.76 -5.38 -25.05
CA VAL A 237 -28.52 -4.65 -26.08
C VAL A 237 -28.02 -3.22 -26.24
N LEU A 238 -27.84 -2.48 -25.15
CA LEU A 238 -27.38 -1.09 -25.20
C LEU A 238 -25.99 -0.97 -25.84
N LEU A 239 -25.06 -1.84 -25.44
CA LEU A 239 -23.72 -1.86 -26.02
C LEU A 239 -23.76 -2.21 -27.51
N LYS A 240 -24.59 -3.20 -27.90
CA LYS A 240 -24.79 -3.55 -29.32
C LYS A 240 -25.34 -2.38 -30.12
N THR A 241 -26.30 -1.63 -29.58
CA THR A 241 -26.86 -0.44 -30.22
C THR A 241 -25.80 0.64 -30.44
N HIS A 242 -24.95 0.90 -29.45
CA HIS A 242 -23.86 1.87 -29.60
C HIS A 242 -22.83 1.42 -30.64
N ILE A 243 -22.43 0.15 -30.64
CA ILE A 243 -21.55 -0.43 -31.68
C ILE A 243 -22.17 -0.25 -33.07
N SER A 244 -23.44 -0.59 -33.26
CA SER A 244 -24.12 -0.42 -34.55
C SER A 244 -24.23 1.06 -34.95
N SER A 245 -24.39 1.98 -33.99
CA SER A 245 -24.40 3.43 -34.25
C SER A 245 -23.04 4.00 -34.70
N LEU A 246 -21.96 3.23 -34.51
CA LEU A 246 -20.59 3.56 -34.93
C LEU A 246 -20.20 2.84 -36.23
N GLY A 247 -21.17 2.24 -36.94
CA GLY A 247 -20.90 1.54 -38.20
C GLY A 247 -20.72 0.03 -38.09
N GLY A 248 -21.00 -0.55 -36.91
CA GLY A 248 -20.89 -1.98 -36.67
C GLY A 248 -19.49 -2.41 -36.28
N TRP A 249 -19.32 -3.73 -36.14
CA TRP A 249 -18.04 -4.33 -35.76
C TRP A 249 -17.75 -5.56 -36.60
N ASN A 250 -16.61 -5.59 -37.28
CA ASN A 250 -16.31 -6.59 -38.30
C ASN A 250 -16.41 -8.04 -37.78
N VAL A 251 -15.98 -8.29 -36.54
CA VAL A 251 -16.08 -9.62 -35.91
C VAL A 251 -17.52 -10.13 -35.79
N ARG A 252 -18.52 -9.23 -35.75
CA ARG A 252 -19.95 -9.55 -35.72
C ARG A 252 -20.56 -9.73 -37.11
N GLY A 253 -19.86 -9.32 -38.17
CA GLY A 253 -20.33 -9.38 -39.55
C GLY A 253 -21.39 -8.32 -39.92
N ASP A 254 -21.64 -7.34 -39.05
CA ASP A 254 -22.55 -6.20 -39.33
C ASP A 254 -21.82 -4.93 -39.79
N PHE A 255 -20.50 -5.01 -39.95
CA PHE A 255 -19.65 -3.96 -40.49
C PHE A 255 -19.75 -3.83 -42.01
N GLN A 256 -19.80 -2.59 -42.48
CA GLN A 256 -19.77 -2.27 -43.91
C GLN A 256 -18.62 -1.32 -44.23
N LEU A 257 -17.60 -1.84 -44.91
CA LEU A 257 -16.37 -1.10 -45.22
C LEU A 257 -16.61 0.23 -45.97
N HIS A 258 -17.62 0.27 -46.84
CA HIS A 258 -17.93 1.46 -47.65
C HIS A 258 -18.58 2.60 -46.86
N SER A 259 -19.33 2.29 -45.80
CA SER A 259 -19.98 3.29 -44.94
C SER A 259 -19.17 3.63 -43.71
N PHE A 260 -18.10 2.88 -43.42
CA PHE A 260 -17.25 3.13 -42.28
C PHE A 260 -16.50 4.45 -42.47
N ASP A 261 -16.65 5.36 -41.51
CA ASP A 261 -15.81 6.54 -41.38
C ASP A 261 -14.94 6.35 -40.13
N LEU A 262 -13.65 6.06 -40.36
CA LEU A 262 -12.68 5.85 -39.29
C LEU A 262 -12.52 7.14 -38.47
N ARG A 263 -12.53 8.31 -39.12
CA ARG A 263 -12.32 9.60 -38.47
C ARG A 263 -13.49 9.96 -37.57
N ASP A 264 -14.72 9.80 -38.04
CA ASP A 264 -15.93 10.00 -37.21
C ASP A 264 -15.97 9.01 -36.04
N THR A 265 -15.78 7.71 -36.32
CA THR A 265 -15.81 6.66 -35.29
C THR A 265 -14.78 6.92 -34.20
N PHE A 266 -13.55 7.24 -34.58
CA PHE A 266 -12.46 7.55 -33.67
C PHE A 266 -12.78 8.78 -32.82
N THR A 267 -13.28 9.86 -33.46
CA THR A 267 -13.62 11.12 -32.78
C THR A 267 -14.74 10.91 -31.76
N ARG A 268 -15.80 10.17 -32.13
CA ARG A 268 -16.94 9.88 -31.24
C ARG A 268 -16.54 8.96 -30.09
N LEU A 269 -15.70 7.96 -30.33
CA LEU A 269 -15.20 7.07 -29.27
C LEU A 269 -14.46 7.85 -28.18
N HIS A 270 -13.57 8.77 -28.58
CA HIS A 270 -12.88 9.65 -27.63
C HIS A 270 -13.79 10.65 -26.94
N SER A 271 -14.61 11.40 -27.70
CA SER A 271 -15.34 12.57 -27.17
C SER A 271 -16.66 12.22 -26.48
N GLN A 272 -17.42 11.26 -27.00
CA GLN A 272 -18.77 10.91 -26.50
C GLN A 272 -18.74 9.73 -25.53
N PHE A 273 -17.87 8.75 -25.79
CA PHE A 273 -17.80 7.51 -25.01
C PHE A 273 -16.62 7.47 -24.02
N GLY A 274 -15.69 8.42 -24.11
CA GLY A 274 -14.50 8.46 -23.24
C GLY A 274 -13.52 7.31 -23.47
N VAL A 275 -13.60 6.64 -24.62
CA VAL A 275 -12.72 5.53 -24.99
C VAL A 275 -11.44 6.11 -25.60
N SER A 276 -10.32 5.91 -24.91
CA SER A 276 -9.00 6.40 -25.34
C SER A 276 -8.35 5.42 -26.31
N LEU A 277 -8.60 5.60 -27.61
CA LEU A 277 -7.97 4.81 -28.67
C LEU A 277 -6.54 5.32 -28.93
N PHE A 278 -5.55 4.45 -28.73
CA PHE A 278 -4.12 4.68 -28.96
C PHE A 278 -3.47 5.79 -28.12
N PHE A 279 -4.18 6.86 -27.78
CA PHE A 279 -3.70 7.93 -26.91
C PHE A 279 -4.81 8.38 -25.96
N LYS A 280 -4.43 9.08 -24.89
CA LYS A 280 -5.31 9.77 -23.95
C LYS A 280 -5.18 11.27 -24.15
N VAL A 281 -6.26 11.99 -23.84
CA VAL A 281 -6.30 13.46 -23.86
C VAL A 281 -6.67 13.97 -22.49
N ASP A 282 -5.67 14.44 -21.76
CA ASP A 282 -5.79 14.97 -20.41
C ASP A 282 -5.64 16.48 -20.40
N VAL A 283 -6.08 17.11 -19.31
CA VAL A 283 -5.84 18.53 -19.03
C VAL A 283 -5.07 18.59 -17.72
N VAL A 284 -3.84 19.05 -17.79
CA VAL A 284 -2.89 19.04 -16.66
C VAL A 284 -2.35 20.45 -16.42
N PRO A 285 -1.89 20.77 -15.20
CA PRO A 285 -1.16 22.01 -14.96
C PRO A 285 0.07 22.08 -15.88
N ASP A 286 0.32 23.25 -16.47
CA ASP A 286 1.49 23.45 -17.31
C ASP A 286 2.78 23.34 -16.46
N PRO A 287 3.73 22.44 -16.81
CA PRO A 287 4.98 22.31 -16.07
C PRO A 287 5.80 23.60 -15.97
N HIS A 288 5.68 24.52 -16.94
CA HIS A 288 6.38 25.81 -16.94
C HIS A 288 5.57 26.91 -16.25
N SER A 289 4.24 26.82 -16.28
CA SER A 289 3.32 27.77 -15.68
C SER A 289 2.22 27.06 -14.88
N PRO A 290 2.48 26.56 -13.66
CA PRO A 290 1.54 25.69 -12.94
C PRO A 290 0.18 26.30 -12.56
N GLN A 291 -0.02 27.61 -12.80
CA GLN A 291 -1.30 28.30 -12.65
C GLN A 291 -2.20 28.16 -13.88
N ASP A 292 -1.60 27.82 -15.02
CA ASP A 292 -2.27 27.58 -16.29
C ASP A 292 -2.45 26.08 -16.53
N TYR A 293 -3.40 25.73 -17.37
CA TYR A 293 -3.66 24.34 -17.77
C TYR A 293 -3.37 24.18 -19.25
N VAL A 294 -2.79 23.03 -19.59
CA VAL A 294 -2.46 22.65 -20.96
C VAL A 294 -3.05 21.29 -21.27
N VAL A 295 -3.50 21.10 -22.50
CA VAL A 295 -3.92 19.78 -22.99
C VAL A 295 -2.68 18.91 -23.15
N GLN A 296 -2.72 17.70 -22.61
CA GLN A 296 -1.65 16.73 -22.72
C GLN A 296 -2.11 15.49 -23.47
N ILE A 297 -1.26 15.00 -24.38
CA ILE A 297 -1.46 13.73 -25.10
C ILE A 297 -0.41 12.73 -24.64
N VAL A 298 -0.86 11.62 -24.08
CA VAL A 298 -0.02 10.49 -23.64
C VAL A 298 -0.49 9.18 -24.28
N PRO A 299 0.34 8.13 -24.33
CA PRO A 299 -0.09 6.80 -24.76
C PRO A 299 -1.33 6.31 -24.01
N ALA A 300 -2.21 5.61 -24.73
CA ALA A 300 -3.33 4.90 -24.11
C ALA A 300 -2.85 3.62 -23.39
N ASP A 301 -3.72 3.08 -22.55
CA ASP A 301 -3.47 1.80 -21.89
C ASP A 301 -3.59 0.65 -22.89
N LEU A 302 -2.88 -0.44 -22.60
CA LEU A 302 -3.04 -1.73 -23.26
C LEU A 302 -4.07 -2.58 -22.52
N GLY A 303 -4.61 -3.61 -23.17
CA GLY A 303 -5.53 -4.54 -22.49
C GLY A 303 -4.85 -5.41 -21.42
N LEU A 304 -3.54 -5.67 -21.54
CA LEU A 304 -2.75 -6.26 -20.46
C LEU A 304 -2.07 -5.17 -19.60
N PRO A 305 -1.82 -5.43 -18.29
CA PRO A 305 -1.38 -4.40 -17.35
C PRO A 305 -0.06 -3.71 -17.68
N ASP A 306 0.83 -4.36 -18.44
CA ASP A 306 2.13 -3.83 -18.82
C ASP A 306 2.59 -4.44 -20.16
N LYS A 307 3.40 -3.69 -20.92
CA LYS A 307 3.92 -4.15 -22.22
C LYS A 307 4.76 -5.43 -22.12
N SER A 308 5.41 -5.69 -20.98
CA SER A 308 6.21 -6.90 -20.75
C SER A 308 5.38 -8.19 -20.87
N TYR A 309 4.07 -8.15 -20.64
CA TYR A 309 3.20 -9.32 -20.80
C TYR A 309 3.10 -9.79 -22.26
N TYR A 310 3.26 -8.89 -23.24
CA TYR A 310 3.22 -9.23 -24.67
C TYR A 310 4.51 -9.89 -25.17
N ASN A 311 5.59 -9.83 -24.36
CA ASN A 311 6.85 -10.52 -24.61
C ASN A 311 6.89 -11.93 -23.99
N LYS A 312 5.88 -12.31 -23.19
CA LYS A 312 5.78 -13.67 -22.64
C LYS A 312 5.45 -14.69 -23.73
N THR A 313 5.73 -15.97 -23.43
CA THR A 313 5.41 -17.08 -24.34
C THR A 313 3.90 -17.18 -24.56
N HIS A 314 3.52 -17.72 -25.73
CA HIS A 314 2.12 -17.89 -26.10
C HIS A 314 1.32 -18.80 -25.15
N ASP A 315 2.01 -19.76 -24.52
CA ASP A 315 1.43 -20.70 -23.56
C ASP A 315 1.43 -20.16 -22.12
N SER A 316 1.89 -18.93 -21.90
CA SER A 316 1.82 -18.31 -20.58
C SER A 316 0.36 -18.03 -20.21
N THR A 317 0.01 -18.31 -18.94
CA THR A 317 -1.36 -18.13 -18.43
C THR A 317 -1.95 -16.74 -18.74
N PRO A 318 -1.22 -15.61 -18.59
CA PRO A 318 -1.77 -14.28 -18.90
C PRO A 318 -2.14 -14.13 -20.37
N VAL A 319 -1.27 -14.56 -21.30
CA VAL A 319 -1.49 -14.43 -22.75
C VAL A 319 -2.67 -15.30 -23.19
N MET A 320 -2.71 -16.57 -22.78
CA MET A 320 -3.81 -17.47 -23.11
C MET A 320 -5.16 -16.98 -22.56
N THR A 321 -5.15 -16.47 -21.32
CA THR A 321 -6.37 -15.98 -20.67
C THR A 321 -6.87 -14.71 -21.34
N TYR A 322 -5.97 -13.81 -21.75
CA TYR A 322 -6.35 -12.58 -22.43
C TYR A 322 -6.93 -12.84 -23.83
N LYS A 323 -6.30 -13.71 -24.62
CA LYS A 323 -6.87 -14.14 -25.91
C LYS A 323 -8.24 -14.81 -25.75
N ARG A 324 -8.38 -15.68 -24.74
CA ARG A 324 -9.67 -16.30 -24.41
C ARG A 324 -10.72 -15.24 -24.06
N TYR A 325 -10.36 -14.26 -23.23
CA TYR A 325 -11.24 -13.15 -22.87
C TYR A 325 -11.73 -12.37 -24.10
N LEU A 326 -10.82 -11.99 -25.01
CA LEU A 326 -11.17 -11.31 -26.26
C LEU A 326 -12.15 -12.13 -27.11
N LYS A 327 -11.89 -13.42 -27.24
CA LYS A 327 -12.77 -14.36 -27.95
C LYS A 327 -14.15 -14.42 -27.29
N ASP A 328 -14.21 -14.65 -25.98
CA ASP A 328 -15.46 -14.85 -25.24
C ASP A 328 -16.32 -13.57 -25.30
N VAL A 329 -15.72 -12.38 -25.14
CA VAL A 329 -16.42 -11.09 -25.28
C VAL A 329 -16.98 -10.91 -26.69
N ALA A 330 -16.20 -11.21 -27.74
CA ALA A 330 -16.68 -11.14 -29.11
C ALA A 330 -17.89 -12.09 -29.34
N GLN A 331 -17.83 -13.31 -28.79
CA GLN A 331 -18.93 -14.28 -28.88
C GLN A 331 -20.18 -13.81 -28.13
N LEU A 332 -20.05 -13.28 -26.92
CA LEU A 332 -21.17 -12.70 -26.16
C LEU A 332 -21.82 -11.54 -26.91
N LEU A 333 -21.03 -10.80 -27.70
CA LEU A 333 -21.52 -9.71 -28.56
C LEU A 333 -22.03 -10.19 -29.94
N GLY A 334 -22.08 -11.50 -30.19
CA GLY A 334 -22.74 -12.09 -31.36
C GLY A 334 -21.80 -12.58 -32.46
N ALA A 335 -20.49 -12.59 -32.25
CA ALA A 335 -19.54 -13.16 -33.21
C ALA A 335 -19.64 -14.69 -33.28
N ILE A 336 -19.42 -15.24 -34.48
CA ILE A 336 -19.30 -16.69 -34.68
C ILE A 336 -18.01 -17.18 -34.01
N SER A 337 -18.04 -18.34 -33.35
CA SER A 337 -16.90 -18.86 -32.57
C SER A 337 -15.58 -18.95 -33.34
N SER A 338 -15.62 -19.28 -34.64
CA SER A 338 -14.41 -19.35 -35.48
C SER A 338 -13.85 -17.97 -35.79
N VAL A 339 -14.72 -17.02 -36.15
CA VAL A 339 -14.36 -15.62 -36.42
C VAL A 339 -13.81 -14.96 -35.16
N ALA A 340 -14.45 -15.19 -34.01
CA ALA A 340 -13.99 -14.70 -32.71
C ALA A 340 -12.60 -15.26 -32.33
N ALA A 341 -12.29 -16.50 -32.69
CA ALA A 341 -10.98 -17.09 -32.42
C ALA A 341 -9.88 -16.42 -33.25
N THR A 342 -10.12 -16.21 -34.55
CA THR A 342 -9.20 -15.46 -35.42
C THR A 342 -9.02 -14.02 -34.93
N PHE A 343 -10.12 -13.33 -34.63
CA PHE A 343 -10.10 -11.98 -34.06
C PHE A 343 -9.25 -11.89 -32.78
N SER A 344 -9.39 -12.86 -31.86
CA SER A 344 -8.64 -12.84 -30.61
C SER A 344 -7.13 -12.96 -30.80
N GLU A 345 -6.70 -13.69 -31.83
CA GLU A 345 -5.29 -13.80 -32.21
C GLU A 345 -4.81 -12.52 -32.86
N ASP A 346 -5.53 -12.03 -33.88
CA ASP A 346 -5.17 -10.84 -34.63
C ASP A 346 -5.11 -9.60 -33.72
N MET A 347 -6.09 -9.42 -32.83
CA MET A 347 -6.13 -8.32 -31.87
C MET A 347 -4.96 -8.38 -30.88
N PHE A 348 -4.60 -9.58 -30.40
CA PHE A 348 -3.44 -9.74 -29.52
C PHE A 348 -2.13 -9.32 -30.21
N TYR A 349 -1.92 -9.73 -31.47
CA TYR A 349 -0.71 -9.36 -32.21
C TYR A 349 -0.72 -7.89 -32.64
N PHE A 350 -1.90 -7.31 -32.89
CA PHE A 350 -2.04 -5.88 -33.11
C PHE A 350 -1.65 -5.08 -31.86
N GLU A 351 -2.19 -5.43 -30.69
CA GLU A 351 -1.78 -4.80 -29.43
C GLU A 351 -0.31 -5.04 -29.09
N LYS A 352 0.24 -6.21 -29.42
CA LYS A 352 1.68 -6.48 -29.27
C LYS A 352 2.53 -5.50 -30.10
N ARG A 353 2.14 -5.23 -31.35
CA ARG A 353 2.80 -4.23 -32.20
C ARG A 353 2.69 -2.83 -31.61
N LEU A 354 1.58 -2.49 -30.95
CA LEU A 354 1.44 -1.23 -30.20
C LEU A 354 2.38 -1.21 -28.98
N ALA A 355 2.46 -2.31 -28.23
CA ALA A 355 3.27 -2.44 -27.03
C ALA A 355 4.78 -2.23 -27.30
N GLU A 356 5.26 -2.59 -28.49
CA GLU A 356 6.64 -2.38 -28.93
C GLU A 356 7.01 -0.90 -29.06
N VAL A 357 6.04 -0.04 -29.41
CA VAL A 357 6.28 1.40 -29.60
C VAL A 357 5.91 2.23 -28.38
N ILE A 358 5.20 1.65 -27.40
CA ILE A 358 4.82 2.35 -26.17
C ILE A 358 6.07 2.61 -25.30
N PRO A 359 6.36 3.88 -24.97
CA PRO A 359 7.46 4.23 -24.08
C PRO A 359 7.17 3.74 -22.66
N ASP A 360 8.22 3.53 -21.86
CA ASP A 360 8.01 3.32 -20.42
C ASP A 360 7.66 4.66 -19.77
N ILE A 361 6.42 4.80 -19.31
CA ILE A 361 5.91 6.04 -18.73
C ILE A 361 6.59 6.31 -17.37
N ARG A 362 7.14 5.28 -16.70
CA ARG A 362 7.88 5.45 -15.43
C ARG A 362 9.18 6.21 -15.63
N ASP A 363 9.73 6.18 -16.84
CA ASP A 363 10.93 6.90 -17.23
C ASP A 363 10.65 8.32 -17.70
N LEU A 364 9.41 8.82 -17.53
CA LEU A 364 9.05 10.17 -17.95
C LEU A 364 9.83 11.20 -17.13
N HIS A 365 10.93 11.67 -17.71
CA HIS A 365 11.72 12.74 -17.13
C HIS A 365 10.93 14.06 -17.15
N PRO A 366 11.06 14.92 -16.13
CA PRO A 366 10.38 16.22 -16.08
C PRO A 366 10.63 17.10 -17.32
N LEU A 367 11.81 16.99 -17.93
CA LEU A 367 12.17 17.72 -19.15
C LEU A 367 11.44 17.20 -20.40
N GLN A 368 11.20 15.88 -20.48
CA GLN A 368 10.41 15.29 -21.57
C GLN A 368 8.91 15.57 -21.38
N ALA A 369 8.45 15.59 -20.14
CA ALA A 369 7.09 15.98 -19.79
C ALA A 369 6.74 17.41 -20.23
N ALA A 370 7.74 18.26 -20.52
CA ALA A 370 7.58 19.66 -20.86
C ALA A 370 7.56 19.95 -22.38
N ASN A 371 7.61 18.92 -23.23
CA ASN A 371 7.63 19.09 -24.69
C ASN A 371 6.30 19.64 -25.24
N LYS A 372 6.30 20.93 -25.57
CA LYS A 372 5.15 21.62 -26.17
C LYS A 372 5.28 21.67 -27.68
N ILE A 373 4.19 21.39 -28.37
CA ILE A 373 4.05 21.56 -29.82
C ILE A 373 2.73 22.24 -30.12
N THR A 374 2.59 22.80 -31.31
CA THR A 374 1.31 23.35 -31.77
C THR A 374 0.40 22.26 -32.36
N VAL A 375 -0.91 22.48 -32.31
CA VAL A 375 -1.89 21.59 -32.98
C VAL A 375 -1.63 21.51 -34.49
N GLY A 376 -1.17 22.61 -35.12
CA GLY A 376 -0.77 22.63 -36.53
C GLY A 376 0.41 21.71 -36.83
N GLU A 377 1.44 21.69 -35.99
CA GLU A 377 2.58 20.76 -36.13
C GLU A 377 2.16 19.30 -35.92
N LEU A 378 1.26 19.07 -34.96
CA LEU A 378 0.76 17.72 -34.66
C LEU A 378 0.03 17.11 -35.87
N LYS A 379 -0.74 17.91 -36.62
CA LYS A 379 -1.40 17.46 -37.87
C LYS A 379 -0.40 16.91 -38.88
N ASN A 380 0.81 17.46 -38.93
CA ASN A 380 1.86 17.02 -39.84
C ASN A 380 2.56 15.74 -39.35
N TRP A 381 2.79 15.61 -38.04
CA TRP A 381 3.51 14.46 -37.46
C TRP A 381 2.67 13.19 -37.39
N ALA A 382 1.36 13.34 -37.18
CA ALA A 382 0.44 12.24 -36.96
C ALA A 382 -0.79 12.33 -37.90
N ALA A 383 -0.55 12.49 -39.20
CA ALA A 383 -1.59 12.73 -40.20
C ALA A 383 -2.68 11.65 -40.27
N SER A 384 -2.37 10.41 -39.90
CA SER A 384 -3.34 9.30 -39.86
C SER A 384 -4.26 9.32 -38.65
N ILE A 385 -3.98 10.21 -37.68
CA ILE A 385 -4.70 10.29 -36.42
C ILE A 385 -5.57 11.56 -36.43
N PRO A 386 -6.89 11.47 -36.20
CA PRO A 386 -7.79 12.63 -36.23
C PRO A 386 -7.72 13.45 -34.92
N LEU A 387 -6.51 13.79 -34.49
CA LEU A 387 -6.24 14.44 -33.20
C LEU A 387 -6.95 15.79 -33.08
N HIS A 388 -6.88 16.63 -34.11
CA HIS A 388 -7.55 17.92 -34.12
C HIS A 388 -9.08 17.79 -33.96
N ASP A 389 -9.69 16.79 -34.59
CA ASP A 389 -11.15 16.58 -34.48
C ASP A 389 -11.53 16.06 -33.12
N VAL A 390 -10.72 15.17 -32.54
CA VAL A 390 -10.87 14.71 -31.16
C VAL A 390 -10.79 15.90 -30.20
N LEU A 391 -9.83 16.81 -30.38
CA LEU A 391 -9.67 17.99 -29.53
C LEU A 391 -10.88 18.94 -29.64
N LEU A 392 -11.32 19.25 -30.86
CA LEU A 392 -12.50 20.10 -31.08
C LEU A 392 -13.78 19.47 -30.53
N ALA A 393 -13.95 18.15 -30.69
CA ALA A 393 -15.12 17.44 -30.18
C ALA A 393 -15.13 17.34 -28.65
N LYS A 394 -13.96 17.18 -28.02
CA LYS A 394 -13.83 17.09 -26.56
C LYS A 394 -13.92 18.45 -25.87
N PHE A 395 -13.46 19.51 -26.55
CA PHE A 395 -13.42 20.88 -26.02
C PHE A 395 -14.07 21.89 -26.98
N PRO A 396 -15.39 21.76 -27.25
CA PRO A 396 -16.07 22.57 -28.27
C PRO A 396 -16.06 24.08 -27.96
N GLU A 397 -15.91 24.45 -26.69
CA GLU A 397 -15.90 25.85 -26.24
C GLU A 397 -14.49 26.45 -26.13
N ALA A 398 -13.43 25.65 -26.31
CA ALA A 398 -12.06 26.07 -26.04
C ALA A 398 -11.38 26.83 -27.21
N ASN A 399 -12.08 27.08 -28.32
CA ASN A 399 -11.56 27.77 -29.51
C ASN A 399 -10.18 27.24 -29.96
N ILE A 400 -10.01 25.92 -30.01
CA ILE A 400 -8.75 25.28 -30.40
C ILE A 400 -8.48 25.55 -31.88
N ASP A 401 -7.32 26.13 -32.16
CA ASP A 401 -6.83 26.43 -33.51
C ASP A 401 -5.43 25.83 -33.76
N ASP A 402 -4.88 26.05 -34.95
CA ASP A 402 -3.56 25.52 -35.32
C ASP A 402 -2.41 26.08 -34.48
N THR A 403 -2.60 27.22 -33.82
CA THR A 403 -1.58 27.87 -32.98
C THR A 403 -1.63 27.43 -31.52
N THR A 404 -2.69 26.72 -31.14
CA THR A 404 -2.88 26.23 -29.77
C THR A 404 -1.75 25.28 -29.37
N GLU A 405 -1.09 25.57 -28.25
CA GLU A 405 -0.02 24.73 -27.71
C GLU A 405 -0.58 23.56 -26.92
N ILE A 406 0.03 22.39 -27.10
CA ILE A 406 -0.31 21.15 -26.42
C ILE A 406 0.96 20.42 -25.97
N LEU A 407 0.83 19.68 -24.89
CA LEU A 407 1.92 18.92 -24.29
C LEU A 407 1.94 17.52 -24.89
N VAL A 408 3.05 17.16 -25.54
CA VAL A 408 3.25 15.83 -26.14
C VAL A 408 4.57 15.27 -25.63
N PRO A 409 4.55 14.60 -24.45
CA PRO A 409 5.77 14.09 -23.84
C PRO A 409 6.52 13.05 -24.70
N PHE A 410 5.78 12.33 -25.54
CA PHE A 410 6.31 11.24 -26.36
C PHE A 410 5.99 11.47 -27.85
N PRO A 411 6.69 12.39 -28.54
CA PRO A 411 6.36 12.73 -29.93
C PRO A 411 6.62 11.56 -30.90
N ASN A 412 7.69 10.79 -30.68
CA ASN A 412 8.02 9.62 -31.49
C ASN A 412 6.93 8.53 -31.40
N TYR A 413 6.25 8.43 -30.26
CA TYR A 413 5.14 7.49 -30.09
C TYR A 413 4.00 7.80 -31.05
N LEU A 414 3.56 9.06 -31.13
CA LEU A 414 2.46 9.46 -32.02
C LEU A 414 2.81 9.26 -33.50
N GLN A 415 4.05 9.52 -33.90
CA GLN A 415 4.52 9.23 -35.26
C GLN A 415 4.47 7.73 -35.57
N ASN A 416 4.94 6.89 -34.65
CA ASN A 416 4.90 5.44 -34.80
C ASN A 416 3.47 4.90 -34.86
N ILE A 417 2.56 5.40 -34.02
CA ILE A 417 1.15 5.04 -34.06
C ILE A 417 0.49 5.48 -35.37
N SER A 418 0.79 6.69 -35.84
CA SER A 418 0.29 7.18 -37.13
C SER A 418 0.72 6.25 -38.29
N ASN A 419 1.93 5.70 -38.23
CA ASN A 419 2.42 4.70 -39.18
C ASN A 419 1.74 3.33 -39.02
N ILE A 420 1.50 2.88 -37.78
CA ILE A 420 0.78 1.63 -37.53
C ILE A 420 -0.65 1.74 -38.08
N ILE A 421 -1.36 2.84 -37.81
CA ILE A 421 -2.72 3.07 -38.31
C ILE A 421 -2.74 3.14 -39.84
N SER A 422 -1.81 3.86 -40.49
CA SER A 422 -1.80 3.96 -41.96
C SER A 422 -1.49 2.64 -42.67
N THR A 423 -0.73 1.75 -42.02
CA THR A 423 -0.34 0.45 -42.59
C THR A 423 -1.27 -0.69 -42.22
N THR A 424 -2.21 -0.47 -41.31
CA THR A 424 -3.20 -1.47 -40.91
C THR A 424 -4.44 -1.34 -41.78
N ASP A 425 -4.97 -2.48 -42.23
CA ASP A 425 -6.17 -2.47 -43.03
C ASP A 425 -7.37 -1.96 -42.22
N ARG A 426 -8.30 -1.29 -42.92
CA ARG A 426 -9.46 -0.65 -42.27
C ARG A 426 -10.42 -1.64 -41.62
N VAL A 427 -10.38 -2.91 -42.01
CA VAL A 427 -11.23 -3.97 -41.47
C VAL A 427 -10.68 -4.43 -40.12
N SER A 428 -9.37 -4.54 -39.97
CA SER A 428 -8.69 -4.84 -38.70
C SER A 428 -8.71 -3.67 -37.72
N LEU A 429 -8.74 -2.42 -38.21
CA LEU A 429 -8.92 -1.23 -37.37
C LEU A 429 -10.35 -1.07 -36.83
N ASN A 430 -11.34 -1.69 -37.47
CA ASN A 430 -12.73 -1.71 -37.01
C ASN A 430 -12.96 -2.86 -36.03
#